data_AF-A0A2M8S0X6-F1
#
_entry.id   AF-A0A2M8S0X6-F1
#
_cell.length_a   1.000
_cell.length_b   1.000
_cell.length_c   1.000
_cell.angle_alpha   90.00
_cell.angle_beta   90.00
_cell.angle_gamma   90.00
#
_symmetry.space_group_name_H-M   'P 1'
#
loop_
_entity.id
_entity.type
_entity.pdbx_description
1 polymer ?
#
loop_
_entity_poly.entity_id
_entity_poly.type
_entity_poly.pdbx_seq_one_letter_code
_entity_poly.pdbx_strand_id
1 'polypeptide(L)'
;MSFEQETNLLDLPNQYINFEGNFAVSCGLPNSKELLFYLEPYLNQWVENNDSVHQFATRFANAGLSLWTASDVSITEDDRLHQRAYFYLVSEQGEQGYVLIHCQLSHKDHLQ
;
A
#
# COMPACT_ATOMS: atom_id res chain seq x y z
N MET A 1 6.00 -11.25 -11.14
CA MET A 1 4.93 -11.76 -10.27
C MET A 1 3.63 -11.30 -10.90
N SER A 2 2.67 -12.18 -11.18
CA SER A 2 1.36 -11.75 -11.69
C SER A 2 0.46 -11.47 -10.49
N PHE A 3 -0.13 -10.27 -10.45
CA PHE A 3 -1.14 -9.89 -9.44
C PHE A 3 -2.53 -10.43 -9.81
N GLU A 4 -2.59 -11.56 -10.52
CA GLU A 4 -3.82 -12.12 -11.11
C GLU A 4 -4.87 -12.53 -10.07
N GLN A 5 -4.44 -12.78 -8.83
CA GLN A 5 -5.33 -13.09 -7.71
C GLN A 5 -5.61 -11.89 -6.81
N GLU A 6 -4.95 -10.76 -7.06
CA GLU A 6 -5.10 -9.55 -6.25
C GLU A 6 -6.07 -8.57 -6.90
N THR A 7 -6.75 -7.80 -6.05
CA THR A 7 -7.67 -6.74 -6.46
C THR A 7 -6.98 -5.39 -6.33
N ASN A 8 -7.12 -4.53 -7.33
CA ASN A 8 -6.64 -3.16 -7.23
C ASN A 8 -7.44 -2.43 -6.13
N LEU A 9 -6.76 -1.71 -5.23
CA LEU A 9 -7.45 -1.07 -4.12
C LEU A 9 -8.40 0.05 -4.55
N LEU A 10 -8.25 0.60 -5.76
CA LEU A 10 -9.22 1.55 -6.33
C LEU A 10 -10.58 0.89 -6.62
N ASP A 11 -10.63 -0.42 -6.79
CA ASP A 11 -11.87 -1.18 -7.01
C ASP A 11 -12.56 -1.59 -5.71
N LEU A 12 -11.96 -1.27 -4.55
CA LEU A 12 -12.48 -1.56 -3.21
C LEU A 12 -12.88 -0.25 -2.50
N PRO A 13 -13.68 -0.32 -1.42
CA PRO A 13 -13.98 0.85 -0.61
C PRO A 13 -12.71 1.55 -0.12
N ASN A 14 -12.75 2.88 -0.08
CA ASN A 14 -11.59 3.66 0.30
C ASN A 14 -11.18 3.35 1.75
N GLN A 15 -9.88 3.46 2.01
CA GLN A 15 -9.27 3.13 3.29
C GLN A 15 -8.37 4.29 3.71
N TYR A 16 -8.37 4.59 5.00
CA TYR A 16 -7.60 5.66 5.59
C TYR A 16 -6.60 5.06 6.57
N ILE A 17 -5.32 5.42 6.41
CA ILE A 17 -4.23 4.92 7.23
C ILE A 17 -4.09 5.79 8.47
N ASN A 18 -3.85 5.18 9.63
CA ASN A 18 -3.37 5.87 10.81
C ASN A 18 -1.84 6.02 10.72
N PHE A 19 -1.35 7.12 10.16
CA PHE A 19 0.08 7.38 10.03
C PHE A 19 0.78 7.72 11.35
N GLU A 20 0.04 8.03 12.42
CA GLU A 20 0.58 8.13 13.78
C GLU A 20 0.82 6.74 14.41
N GLY A 21 0.22 5.70 13.84
CA GLY A 21 0.40 4.31 14.23
C GLY A 21 1.54 3.62 13.48
N ASN A 22 1.52 2.28 13.46
CA ASN A 22 2.49 1.51 12.70
C ASN A 22 2.30 1.75 11.20
N PHE A 23 3.34 2.27 10.55
CA PHE A 23 3.48 2.33 9.09
C PHE A 23 4.89 1.84 8.73
N ALA A 24 4.98 0.70 8.06
CA ALA A 24 6.24 0.10 7.67
C ALA A 24 6.17 -0.46 6.26
N VAL A 25 7.33 -0.54 5.61
CA VAL A 25 7.48 -1.04 4.25
C VAL A 25 8.54 -2.13 4.24
N SER A 26 8.24 -3.25 3.58
CA SER A 26 9.18 -4.37 3.44
C SER A 26 9.28 -4.80 1.99
N CYS A 27 10.46 -5.25 1.56
CA CYS A 27 10.71 -5.69 0.20
C CYS A 27 11.61 -6.93 0.20
N GLY A 28 11.14 -8.01 -0.43
CA GLY A 28 11.89 -9.26 -0.57
C GLY A 28 12.63 -9.41 -1.90
N LEU A 29 12.62 -8.39 -2.75
CA LEU A 29 13.20 -8.46 -4.09
C LEU A 29 14.72 -8.21 -4.08
N PRO A 30 15.47 -8.74 -5.06
CA PRO A 30 16.92 -8.51 -5.16
C PRO A 30 17.31 -7.03 -5.27
N ASN A 31 16.45 -6.20 -5.88
CA ASN A 31 16.61 -4.75 -6.04
C ASN A 31 15.94 -3.95 -4.91
N SER A 32 15.75 -4.55 -3.73
CA SER A 32 14.99 -3.94 -2.63
C SER A 32 15.51 -2.57 -2.21
N LYS A 33 16.83 -2.36 -2.21
CA LYS A 33 17.44 -1.08 -1.83
C LYS A 33 17.08 0.02 -2.82
N GLU A 34 17.27 -0.23 -4.11
CA GLU A 34 16.97 0.70 -5.20
C GLU A 34 15.48 1.01 -5.23
N LEU A 35 14.63 -0.03 -5.08
CA LEU A 35 13.18 0.13 -5.08
C LEU A 35 12.69 0.95 -3.88
N LEU A 36 13.20 0.70 -2.67
CA LEU A 36 12.83 1.47 -1.49
C LEU A 36 13.28 2.93 -1.61
N PHE A 37 14.48 3.18 -2.16
CA PHE A 37 14.96 4.54 -2.41
C PHE A 37 14.12 5.27 -3.48
N TYR A 38 13.71 4.55 -4.53
CA TYR A 38 12.80 5.08 -5.55
C TYR A 38 11.41 5.44 -4.98
N LEU A 39 10.87 4.62 -4.09
CA LEU A 39 9.54 4.80 -3.52
C LEU A 39 9.48 5.81 -2.36
N GLU A 40 10.61 6.09 -1.70
CA GLU A 40 10.71 7.01 -0.55
C GLU A 40 10.00 8.36 -0.75
N PRO A 41 10.22 9.14 -1.81
CA PRO A 41 9.55 10.44 -1.98
C PRO A 41 8.03 10.32 -2.07
N TYR A 42 7.52 9.26 -2.69
CA TYR A 42 6.07 9.02 -2.81
C TYR A 42 5.46 8.66 -1.46
N LEU A 43 6.14 7.80 -0.69
CA LEU A 43 5.72 7.40 0.66
C LEU A 43 5.73 8.59 1.61
N ASN A 44 6.78 9.41 1.58
CA ASN A 44 6.85 10.64 2.38
C ASN A 44 5.70 11.58 2.05
N GLN A 45 5.42 11.79 0.77
CA GLN A 45 4.31 12.65 0.35
C GLN A 45 2.94 12.07 0.74
N TRP A 46 2.79 10.74 0.79
CA TRP A 46 1.57 10.09 1.28
C TRP A 46 1.33 10.44 2.75
N VAL A 47 2.37 10.26 3.59
CA VAL A 47 2.33 10.55 5.02
C VAL A 47 2.08 12.05 5.27
N GLU A 48 2.83 12.93 4.60
CA GLU A 48 2.75 14.39 4.77
C GLU A 48 1.36 14.95 4.43
N ASN A 49 0.74 14.44 3.36
CA ASN A 49 -0.60 14.88 2.97
C ASN A 49 -1.72 14.18 3.74
N ASN A 50 -1.40 13.12 4.48
CA ASN A 50 -2.38 12.23 5.10
C ASN A 50 -3.43 11.75 4.08
N ASP A 51 -2.98 11.44 2.86
CA ASP A 51 -3.86 11.01 1.76
C ASP A 51 -4.49 9.65 2.11
N SER A 52 -5.75 9.44 1.73
CA SER A 52 -6.36 8.10 1.71
C SER A 52 -5.68 7.20 0.68
N VAL A 53 -5.93 5.89 0.79
CA VAL A 53 -5.44 4.88 -0.17
C VAL A 53 -5.83 5.24 -1.61
N HIS A 54 -7.07 5.66 -1.84
CA HIS A 54 -7.52 6.06 -3.19
C HIS A 54 -6.86 7.35 -3.67
N GLN A 55 -6.69 8.34 -2.79
CA GLN A 55 -6.02 9.60 -3.15
C GLN A 55 -4.58 9.36 -3.57
N PHE A 56 -3.83 8.55 -2.81
CA PHE A 56 -2.46 8.17 -3.17
C PHE A 56 -2.42 7.43 -4.51
N ALA A 57 -3.21 6.36 -4.67
CA ALA A 57 -3.21 5.55 -5.88
C ALA A 57 -3.59 6.36 -7.13
N THR A 58 -4.57 7.26 -7.00
CA THR A 58 -4.98 8.15 -8.10
C THR A 58 -3.90 9.19 -8.42
N ARG A 59 -3.30 9.80 -7.40
CA ARG A 59 -2.29 10.86 -7.56
C ARG A 59 -1.06 10.36 -8.31
N PHE A 60 -0.61 9.14 -8.03
CA PHE A 60 0.63 8.60 -8.57
C PHE A 60 0.45 7.52 -9.65
N ALA A 61 -0.77 7.28 -10.12
CA ALA A 61 -1.04 6.37 -11.24
C ALA A 61 -0.21 6.71 -12.49
N ASN A 62 -0.07 8.01 -12.82
CA ASN A 62 0.73 8.46 -13.96
C ASN A 62 2.25 8.23 -13.80
N ALA A 63 2.72 8.02 -12.57
CA ALA A 63 4.10 7.64 -12.28
C ALA A 63 4.30 6.12 -12.31
N GLY A 64 3.29 5.34 -12.73
CA GLY A 64 3.34 3.88 -12.76
C GLY A 64 3.20 3.22 -11.38
N LEU A 65 2.65 3.93 -10.39
CA LEU A 65 2.39 3.37 -9.06
C LEU A 65 0.94 2.88 -8.95
N SER A 66 0.77 1.70 -8.37
CA SER A 66 -0.55 1.14 -8.07
C SER A 66 -0.56 0.39 -6.75
N LEU A 67 -1.74 0.31 -6.12
CA LEU A 67 -1.94 -0.40 -4.86
C LEU A 67 -2.86 -1.60 -5.06
N TRP A 68 -2.48 -2.73 -4.47
CA TRP A 68 -3.20 -3.99 -4.61
C TRP A 68 -3.39 -4.67 -3.25
N THR A 69 -4.40 -5.54 -3.15
CA THR A 69 -4.54 -6.44 -2.01
C THR A 69 -3.30 -7.33 -1.85
N ALA A 70 -3.03 -7.79 -0.63
CA ALA A 70 -1.99 -8.77 -0.33
C ALA A 70 -2.65 -10.03 0.24
N SER A 71 -3.36 -10.77 -0.61
CA SER A 71 -4.21 -11.90 -0.19
C SER A 71 -3.40 -13.11 0.30
N ASP A 72 -2.11 -13.15 -0.01
CA ASP A 72 -1.15 -14.13 0.49
C ASP A 72 -0.71 -13.86 1.94
N VAL A 73 -0.98 -12.67 2.49
CA VAL A 73 -0.71 -12.34 3.90
C VAL A 73 -1.85 -12.84 4.79
N SER A 74 -1.53 -13.80 5.65
CA SER A 74 -2.49 -14.36 6.61
C SER A 74 -2.84 -13.34 7.70
N ILE A 75 -4.09 -12.90 7.74
CA ILE A 75 -4.61 -11.96 8.76
C ILE A 75 -5.00 -12.71 10.02
N THR A 76 -4.35 -12.41 11.13
CA THR A 76 -4.65 -13.00 12.45
C THR A 76 -5.78 -12.25 13.17
N GLU A 77 -6.31 -12.82 14.25
CA GLU A 77 -7.28 -12.12 15.11
C GLU A 77 -6.68 -10.87 15.77
N ASP A 78 -5.39 -10.89 16.11
CA ASP A 78 -4.68 -9.71 16.64
C ASP A 78 -4.64 -8.58 15.61
N ASP A 79 -4.43 -8.91 14.34
CA ASP A 79 -4.42 -7.93 13.25
C ASP A 79 -5.80 -7.31 13.07
N ARG A 80 -6.88 -8.12 13.14
CA ARG A 80 -8.26 -7.61 13.07
C ARG A 80 -8.57 -6.68 14.24
N LEU A 81 -8.21 -7.08 15.47
CA LEU A 81 -8.44 -6.29 16.69
C LEU A 81 -7.76 -4.93 16.62
N HIS A 82 -6.55 -4.87 16.07
CA HIS A 82 -5.75 -3.66 15.95
C HIS A 82 -5.92 -2.95 14.60
N GLN A 83 -6.85 -3.39 13.75
CA GLN A 83 -7.09 -2.85 12.41
C GLN A 83 -5.83 -2.80 11.52
N ARG A 84 -4.95 -3.80 11.65
CA ARG A 84 -3.78 -3.93 10.78
C ARG A 84 -4.21 -4.36 9.39
N ALA A 85 -3.55 -3.79 8.38
CA ALA A 85 -3.78 -4.08 6.98
C ALA A 85 -2.45 -4.15 6.22
N TYR A 86 -2.50 -4.88 5.11
CA TYR A 86 -1.35 -5.16 4.27
C TYR A 86 -1.73 -4.95 2.81
N PHE A 87 -0.89 -4.22 2.09
CA PHE A 87 -1.12 -3.89 0.68
C PHE A 87 0.18 -3.98 -0.11
N TYR A 88 0.10 -4.38 -1.38
CA TYR A 88 1.21 -4.24 -2.29
C TYR A 88 1.22 -2.84 -2.91
N LEU A 89 2.35 -2.15 -2.82
CA LEU A 89 2.66 -0.99 -3.66
C LEU A 89 3.54 -1.47 -4.81
N VAL A 90 3.00 -1.38 -6.03
CA VAL A 90 3.62 -1.85 -7.25
C VAL A 90 4.12 -0.67 -8.06
N SER A 91 5.34 -0.78 -8.56
CA SER A 91 5.97 0.17 -9.47
C SER A 91 6.22 -0.49 -10.82
N GLU A 92 5.59 0.06 -11.86
CA GLU A 92 5.72 -0.42 -13.25
C GLU A 92 6.64 0.48 -14.10
N GLN A 93 6.98 1.67 -13.61
CA GLN A 93 7.85 2.64 -14.26
C GLN A 93 9.04 3.00 -13.35
N GLY A 94 10.16 3.41 -13.93
CA GLY A 94 11.37 3.69 -13.15
C GLY A 94 11.97 2.40 -12.58
N GLU A 95 12.11 2.34 -11.24
CA GLU A 95 12.56 1.11 -10.57
C GLU A 95 11.36 0.16 -10.41
N GLN A 96 11.38 -0.92 -11.19
CA GLN A 96 10.26 -1.85 -11.26
C GLN A 96 10.29 -2.86 -10.11
N GLY A 97 9.11 -3.16 -9.57
CA GLY A 97 8.95 -4.15 -8.52
C GLY A 97 7.75 -3.87 -7.64
N TYR A 98 7.74 -4.48 -6.47
CA TYR A 98 6.69 -4.24 -5.48
C TYR A 98 7.26 -4.29 -4.07
N VAL A 99 6.59 -3.59 -3.16
CA VAL A 99 6.85 -3.62 -1.73
C VAL A 99 5.55 -3.93 -0.99
N LEU A 100 5.67 -4.58 0.16
CA LEU A 100 4.55 -4.81 1.07
C LEU A 100 4.49 -3.68 2.08
N ILE A 101 3.37 -2.96 2.09
CA ILE A 101 3.00 -1.97 3.09
C ILE A 101 2.35 -2.68 4.26
N HIS A 102 2.78 -2.36 5.47
CA HIS A 102 2.23 -2.80 6.74
C HIS A 102 1.70 -1.56 7.44
N CYS A 103 0.39 -1.47 7.64
CA CYS A 103 -0.18 -0.28 8.26
C CYS A 103 -1.31 -0.61 9.23
N GLN A 104 -1.64 0.37 10.06
CA GLN A 104 -2.88 0.39 10.80
C GLN A 104 -3.88 1.29 10.08
N LEU A 105 -5.13 0.85 9.98
CA LEU A 105 -6.20 1.67 9.43
C LEU A 105 -6.86 2.49 10.54
N SER A 106 -7.27 3.71 10.19
CA SER A 106 -8.10 4.56 11.05
C SER A 106 -9.58 4.30 10.81
N HIS A 107 -9.98 4.17 9.54
CA HIS A 107 -11.33 3.80 9.12
C HIS A 107 -11.36 3.30 7.67
N LYS A 108 -12.49 2.72 7.28
CA LYS A 108 -12.83 2.32 5.91
C LYS A 108 -14.19 2.89 5.55
N ASP A 109 -14.35 3.31 4.30
CA ASP A 109 -15.67 3.59 3.77
C ASP A 109 -16.48 2.29 3.67
N HIS A 110 -17.78 2.38 3.89
CA HIS A 110 -18.70 1.27 3.66
C HIS A 110 -19.30 1.39 2.27
N LEU A 111 -19.48 0.27 1.57
CA LEU A 111 -20.36 0.23 0.39
C LEU A 111 -21.77 0.61 0.87
N GLN A 112 -22.30 1.69 0.30
CA GLN A 112 -23.70 2.06 0.47
C GLN A 112 -24.62 1.10 -0.27
#